data_AF-A0A6P0CEW0-F1
#
_entry.id   AF-A0A6P0CEW0-F1
#
_cell.length_a   1.000
_cell.length_b   1.000
_cell.length_c   1.000
_cell.angle_alpha   90.00
_cell.angle_beta   90.00
_cell.angle_gamma   90.00
#
_symmetry.space_group_name_H-M   'P 1'
#
loop_
_entity.id
_entity.type
_entity.pdbx_description
1 polymer ?
#
loop_
_entity_poly.entity_id
_entity_poly.type
_entity_poly.pdbx_seq_one_letter_code
_entity_poly.pdbx_strand_id
1 'polypeptide(L)' 'MYLTRTDEGANLNRFYRMDILQGLFGNWALEREWGRIGSSGQVRTDWFDNEAEAKQARFDHHMKKAKRGYQ' A
#
# COMPACT_ATOMS: atom_id res chain seq x y z
N MET A 1 -3.56 -2.71 5.57
CA MET A 1 -2.94 -4.00 5.13
C MET A 1 -1.45 -3.84 5.05
N TYR A 2 -0.68 -4.75 5.62
CA TYR A 2 0.78 -4.67 5.67
C TYR A 2 1.39 -5.85 4.93
N LEU A 3 2.23 -5.57 3.94
CA LEU A 3 2.95 -6.56 3.16
C LEU A 3 4.45 -6.39 3.37
N THR A 4 5.19 -7.48 3.35
CA THR A 4 6.65 -7.49 3.45
C THR A 4 7.27 -8.19 2.25
N ARG A 5 8.50 -7.83 1.96
CA ARG A 5 9.34 -8.57 1.03
C ARG A 5 10.77 -8.58 1.57
N THR A 6 11.22 -9.77 1.95
CA THR A 6 12.53 -10.01 2.52
C THR A 6 13.30 -11.02 1.67
N ASP A 7 14.53 -10.69 1.30
CA ASP A 7 15.48 -11.55 0.61
C ASP A 7 16.88 -11.16 1.09
N GLU A 8 17.48 -12.03 1.90
CA GLU A 8 18.80 -11.81 2.51
C GLU A 8 19.92 -11.82 1.48
N GLY A 9 19.83 -12.69 0.46
CA GLY A 9 20.82 -12.80 -0.61
C GLY A 9 20.87 -11.55 -1.50
N ALA A 10 19.78 -10.80 -1.57
CA ALA A 10 19.67 -9.55 -2.33
C ALA A 10 19.71 -8.28 -1.45
N ASN A 11 19.96 -8.39 -0.13
CA ASN A 11 19.84 -7.29 0.83
C ASN A 11 18.53 -6.50 0.65
N LEU A 12 17.43 -7.23 0.52
CA LEU A 12 16.10 -6.67 0.34
C LEU A 12 15.31 -6.89 1.63
N ASN A 13 14.96 -5.79 2.31
CA ASN A 13 14.13 -5.83 3.50
C ASN A 13 13.16 -4.65 3.45
N ARG A 14 11.99 -4.85 2.84
CA ARG A 14 11.05 -3.77 2.49
C ARG A 14 9.63 -4.10 2.95
N PHE A 15 8.87 -3.03 3.21
CA PHE A 15 7.44 -3.13 3.49
C PHE A 15 6.61 -2.34 2.47
N TYR A 16 5.33 -2.69 2.42
CA TYR A 16 4.29 -1.97 1.67
C TYR A 16 2.98 -2.01 2.47
N ARG A 17 2.54 -0.86 3.00
CA ARG A 17 1.26 -0.69 3.68
C ARG A 17 0.22 -0.09 2.74
N MET A 18 -1.02 -0.53 2.86
CA MET A 18 -2.18 -0.01 2.11
C MET A 18 -3.39 0.06 3.02
N ASP A 19 -3.91 1.26 3.25
CA ASP A 19 -5.08 1.49 4.10
C ASP A 19 -6.12 2.34 3.36
N ILE A 20 -7.39 1.96 3.52
CA ILE A 20 -8.50 2.74 2.99
C ILE A 20 -8.97 3.68 4.09
N LEU A 21 -9.05 4.96 3.77
CA LEU A 21 -9.46 6.02 4.66
C LEU A 21 -10.74 6.67 4.13
N GLN A 22 -11.65 7.02 5.02
CA GLN A 22 -12.77 7.88 4.69
C GLN A 22 -12.41 9.32 5.02
N GLY A 23 -12.53 10.22 4.06
CA GLY A 23 -12.31 11.65 4.25
C GLY A 23 -13.51 12.32 4.92
N LEU A 24 -13.26 13.48 5.53
CA LEU A 24 -14.28 14.24 6.27
C LEU A 24 -15.45 14.72 5.40
N PHE A 25 -15.25 14.82 4.09
CA PHE A 25 -16.26 15.29 3.13
C PHE A 25 -16.95 14.16 2.37
N GLY A 26 -16.85 12.92 2.86
CA GLY A 26 -17.48 11.75 2.24
C GLY A 26 -16.71 11.14 1.06
N ASN A 27 -15.57 11.73 0.70
CA ASN A 27 -14.62 11.15 -0.24
C ASN A 27 -13.85 9.98 0.40
N TRP A 28 -13.21 9.17 -0.44
CA TRP A 28 -12.44 8.01 -0.01
C TRP A 28 -10.99 8.14 -0.44
N ALA A 29 -10.07 7.55 0.32
CA ALA A 29 -8.65 7.56 0.01
C ALA A 29 -8.05 6.17 0.14
N LEU A 30 -7.07 5.89 -0.72
CA LEU A 30 -6.11 4.82 -0.53
C LEU A 30 -4.78 5.44 -0.10
N GLU A 31 -4.43 5.29 1.17
CA GLU A 31 -3.09 5.60 1.67
C GLU A 31 -2.17 4.41 1.42
N ARG A 32 -1.00 4.69 0.85
CA ARG A 32 0.03 3.70 0.54
C ARG A 32 1.34 4.16 1.15
N GLU A 33 1.93 3.33 1.99
CA GLU A 33 3.24 3.59 2.59
C GLU A 33 4.22 2.51 2.16
N TRP A 34 5.47 2.85 1.86
CA TRP A 34 6.49 1.87 1.52
C TRP A 34 7.90 2.33 1.87
N GLY A 35 8.77 1.38 2.19
CA GLY A 35 10.12 1.71 2.60
C GLY A 35 10.94 0.48 2.91
N ARG A 36 12.14 0.69 3.46
CA ARG A 36 12.87 -0.38 4.13
C ARG A 36 12.27 -0.58 5.52
N ILE A 37 12.20 -1.81 6.00
CA ILE A 37 11.73 -2.09 7.37
C ILE A 37 12.70 -1.42 8.35
N GLY A 38 12.16 -0.68 9.33
CA GLY A 38 12.96 0.12 10.29
C GLY A 38 13.30 1.54 9.81
N SER A 39 12.72 2.02 8.70
CA SER A 39 12.88 3.40 8.22
C SER A 39 11.53 4.09 8.05
N SER A 40 11.52 5.43 7.95
CA SER A 40 10.30 6.25 7.82
C SER A 40 9.53 6.05 6.50
N GLY A 41 10.12 5.38 5.51
CA GLY A 41 9.47 5.10 4.23
C GLY A 41 9.03 6.35 3.44
N GLN A 42 8.08 6.14 2.53
CA GLN A 42 7.39 7.15 1.74
C GLN A 42 5.89 6.87 1.80
N VAL A 43 5.10 7.93 1.93
CA VAL A 43 3.63 7.86 1.95
C VAL A 43 3.07 8.52 0.69
N ARG A 44 2.01 7.95 0.14
CA ARG A 44 1.20 8.55 -0.91
C ARG A 44 -0.27 8.25 -0.69
N THR A 45 -1.08 9.27 -0.86
CA THR A 45 -2.54 9.18 -0.75
C THR A 45 -3.14 9.45 -2.11
N ASP A 46 -3.95 8.52 -2.60
CA ASP A 46 -4.76 8.70 -3.82
C ASP A 46 -6.24 8.81 -3.40
N TRP A 47 -6.94 9.82 -3.90
CA TRP A 47 -8.33 10.13 -3.53
C TRP A 47 -9.32 9.63 -4.59
N PHE A 48 -10.52 9.26 -4.13
CA PHE A 48 -11.60 8.67 -4.90
C PHE A 48 -12.95 9.22 -4.44
N ASP A 49 -13.94 9.21 -5.33
CA ASP A 49 -15.26 9.75 -5.03
C ASP A 49 -16.10 8.75 -4.20
N ASN A 50 -15.82 7.45 -4.31
CA ASN A 50 -16.56 6.41 -3.60
C ASN A 50 -15.65 5.28 -3.06
N GLU A 51 -16.20 4.50 -2.12
CA GLU A 51 -15.47 3.43 -1.45
C GLU A 51 -15.06 2.30 -2.42
N ALA A 52 -15.93 1.99 -3.40
CA ALA A 52 -15.71 0.90 -4.33
C ALA A 52 -14.47 1.14 -5.21
N GLU A 53 -14.26 2.37 -5.68
CA GLU A 53 -13.06 2.76 -6.41
C GLU A 53 -11.79 2.63 -5.56
N ALA A 54 -11.83 3.09 -4.31
CA ALA A 54 -10.69 2.95 -3.39
C ALA A 54 -10.37 1.47 -3.11
N LYS A 55 -11.41 0.63 -2.94
CA LYS A 55 -11.27 -0.83 -2.77
C LYS A 55 -10.69 -1.50 -4.02
N GLN A 56 -11.15 -1.13 -5.21
CA GLN A 56 -10.64 -1.65 -6.47
C GLN A 56 -9.17 -1.26 -6.67
N ALA A 57 -8.82 0.01 -6.44
CA ALA A 57 -7.44 0.47 -6.52
C ALA A 57 -6.52 -0.27 -5.53
N ARG A 58 -7.00 -0.53 -4.30
CA ARG A 58 -6.27 -1.32 -3.31
C ARG A 58 -6.05 -2.75 -3.80
N PHE A 59 -7.07 -3.39 -4.37
CA PHE A 59 -6.96 -4.74 -4.93
C PHE A 59 -5.93 -4.79 -6.07
N ASP A 60 -5.98 -3.84 -7.00
CA ASP A 60 -5.04 -3.75 -8.11
C ASP A 60 -3.59 -3.57 -7.63
N HIS A 61 -3.39 -2.71 -6.62
CA HIS A 61 -2.08 -2.53 -6.00
C HIS A 61 -1.62 -3.80 -5.29
N HIS A 62 -2.51 -4.46 -4.54
CA HIS A 62 -2.19 -5.73 -3.88
C HIS A 62 -1.75 -6.79 -4.90
N MET A 63 -2.50 -7.01 -5.98
CA MET A 63 -2.14 -7.98 -7.03
C MET A 63 -0.81 -7.64 -7.70
N LYS A 64 -0.55 -6.35 -7.97
CA LYS A 64 0.74 -5.90 -8.52
C LYS A 64 1.90 -6.17 -7.56
N LYS A 65 1.69 -6.08 -6.24
CA LYS A 65 2.72 -6.33 -5.22
C LYS A 65 2.91 -7.81 -4.94
N ALA A 66 1.83 -8.60 -4.91
CA ALA A 66 1.88 -10.06 -4.82
C ALA A 66 2.72 -10.66 -5.96
N LYS A 67 2.50 -10.21 -7.21
CA LYS A 67 3.34 -10.59 -8.37
C LYS A 67 4.82 -10.24 -8.23
N ARG A 68 5.16 -9.29 -7.35
CA ARG A 68 6.55 -8.88 -7.06
C ARG A 68 7.12 -9.60 -5.83
N GLY A 69 6.43 -10.58 -5.27
CA GLY A 69 6.85 -11.36 -4.11
C GLY A 69 6.59 -10.68 -2.77
N TYR A 70 5.73 -9.66 -2.72
CA TYR A 70 5.27 -9.11 -1.44
C TYR A 70 4.18 -10.00 -0.85
N GLN A 71 4.29 -10.33 0.43
CA GLN A 71 3.38 -11.21 1.17
C GLN A 71 2.98 -10.58 2.51
#